data_AF-A0A895YIX0-F1
#
_entry.id   AF-A0A895YIX0-F1
#
_cell.length_a   1.000
_cell.length_b   1.000
_cell.length_c   1.000
_cell.angle_alpha   90.00
_cell.angle_beta   90.00
_cell.angle_gamma   90.00
#
_symmetry.space_group_name_H-M   'P 1'
#
loop_
_entity.id
_entity.type
_entity.pdbx_description
1 polymer ?
#
loop_
_entity_poly.entity_id
_entity_poly.type
_entity_poly.pdbx_seq_one_letter_code
_entity_poly.pdbx_strand_id
1 'polypeptide(L)'
;MTSPTSIGPTMGLPRPAEPPASTPAQVAGAEPAADAAAPAAAAAATPPGRVIAVAAVPPAPSSPPTNESDPDGDGPTTSPSWRARRHRRLRRLRIGHHAASGDELDRLQLTGSAFGLLLGRDQAGGPVAVTLFRPEPTEVVLIGGPWAAELVTFRSLGFGARTVVFTAEPDGWIELGRRATGRTDRVAVLELGSPVRMSASVDAPVLRLGGAHPLASEGLPPWTTRLSVLSQVTPAQAELLASADIVLSQRLSPAESETLAPIRQLTAGTVHTLQVLGDDMLAVLTSAGTRYAWVHATAAERELLSEPYR
;
A
#
# COMPACT_ATOMS: atom_id res chain seq x y z
N MET A 1 -76.57 11.89 -48.59
CA MET A 1 -75.66 11.42 -49.65
C MET A 1 -74.27 11.31 -49.06
N THR A 2 -73.84 10.08 -48.75
CA THR A 2 -72.51 9.47 -49.02
C THR A 2 -72.37 8.22 -48.16
N SER A 3 -71.84 7.19 -48.80
CA SER A 3 -71.70 5.80 -48.33
C SER A 3 -70.30 5.57 -47.69
N PRO A 4 -69.69 4.35 -47.62
CA PRO A 4 -69.25 3.74 -46.36
C PRO A 4 -67.77 3.22 -46.37
N THR A 5 -67.41 2.38 -45.38
CA THR A 5 -66.46 1.22 -45.46
C THR A 5 -64.92 1.42 -45.42
N SER A 6 -64.25 0.63 -44.56
CA SER A 6 -63.07 -0.27 -44.81
C SER A 6 -62.25 -0.44 -43.50
N ILE A 7 -62.11 -1.59 -42.81
CA ILE A 7 -61.45 -2.90 -43.07
C ILE A 7 -59.92 -2.84 -43.34
N GLY A 8 -59.15 -3.26 -42.32
CA GLY A 8 -57.86 -4.00 -42.33
C GLY A 8 -56.56 -3.24 -42.64
N PRO A 9 -55.34 -3.79 -42.33
CA PRO A 9 -55.02 -5.10 -41.74
C PRO A 9 -53.96 -5.12 -40.60
N THR A 10 -53.87 -6.28 -39.96
CA THR A 10 -52.85 -6.80 -39.05
C THR A 10 -51.50 -7.07 -39.74
N MET A 11 -50.39 -6.60 -39.15
CA MET A 11 -49.02 -7.13 -39.24
C MET A 11 -48.37 -6.84 -37.88
N GLY A 12 -47.60 -7.68 -37.18
CA GLY A 12 -46.82 -8.86 -37.52
C GLY A 12 -45.60 -8.79 -36.59
N LEU A 13 -45.65 -9.46 -35.44
CA LEU A 13 -44.58 -9.49 -34.44
C LEU A 13 -43.53 -10.55 -34.83
N PRO A 14 -42.21 -10.23 -34.85
CA PRO A 14 -41.17 -11.24 -34.97
C PRO A 14 -40.83 -11.90 -33.63
N ARG A 15 -40.71 -13.22 -33.68
CA ARG A 15 -40.44 -14.19 -32.62
C ARG A 15 -38.96 -14.17 -32.19
N PRO A 16 -38.63 -14.36 -30.89
CA PRO A 16 -37.25 -14.48 -30.42
C PRO A 16 -36.64 -15.87 -30.73
N ALA A 17 -35.34 -15.87 -31.00
CA ALA A 17 -34.54 -17.06 -31.27
C ALA A 17 -34.14 -17.78 -29.96
N GLU A 18 -34.30 -19.10 -29.96
CA GLU A 18 -33.99 -20.04 -28.87
C GLU A 18 -32.70 -20.81 -29.23
N PRO A 19 -31.77 -21.04 -28.28
CA PRO A 19 -30.52 -21.76 -28.53
C PRO A 19 -30.68 -23.28 -28.33
N PRO A 20 -29.95 -24.15 -29.07
CA PRO A 20 -29.96 -25.58 -28.81
C PRO A 20 -28.92 -26.00 -27.76
N ALA A 21 -29.36 -26.86 -26.84
CA ALA A 21 -28.53 -27.64 -25.93
C ALA A 21 -28.55 -29.13 -26.34
N SER A 22 -27.43 -29.85 -26.05
CA SER A 22 -27.32 -31.25 -25.55
C SER A 22 -26.25 -32.14 -26.24
N THR A 23 -25.16 -32.40 -25.49
CA THR A 23 -24.41 -33.65 -25.12
C THR A 23 -24.64 -35.00 -25.86
N PRO A 24 -23.93 -36.16 -25.60
CA PRO A 24 -22.63 -36.47 -24.93
C PRO A 24 -21.74 -37.60 -25.61
N ALA A 25 -20.58 -37.91 -24.98
CA ALA A 25 -20.03 -39.27 -24.68
C ALA A 25 -18.87 -39.96 -25.50
N GLN A 26 -18.11 -40.76 -24.71
CA GLN A 26 -17.15 -41.87 -24.96
C GLN A 26 -15.65 -41.53 -25.09
N VAL A 27 -14.68 -41.96 -24.25
CA VAL A 27 -14.33 -43.16 -23.42
C VAL A 27 -13.32 -44.11 -24.09
N ALA A 28 -12.35 -44.56 -23.28
CA ALA A 28 -11.36 -45.65 -23.42
C ALA A 28 -9.97 -45.23 -23.96
N GLY A 29 -8.83 -45.61 -23.38
CA GLY A 29 -8.51 -46.48 -22.25
C GLY A 29 -7.02 -46.87 -22.28
N ALA A 30 -6.54 -47.49 -21.20
CA ALA A 30 -5.32 -48.31 -21.06
C ALA A 30 -3.98 -47.65 -20.64
N GLU A 31 -3.74 -47.69 -19.31
CA GLU A 31 -2.50 -48.20 -18.67
C GLU A 31 -2.13 -49.62 -19.18
N PRO A 32 -0.92 -50.22 -18.95
CA PRO A 32 -0.09 -50.11 -17.72
C PRO A 32 1.45 -50.22 -17.84
N ALA A 33 2.10 -50.05 -16.66
CA ALA A 33 3.29 -50.75 -16.10
C ALA A 33 4.63 -50.72 -16.88
N ALA A 34 5.82 -50.80 -16.29
CA ALA A 34 6.43 -50.70 -14.95
C ALA A 34 7.95 -50.75 -15.23
N ASP A 35 8.81 -50.17 -14.39
CA ASP A 35 9.79 -50.91 -13.57
C ASP A 35 10.88 -50.00 -12.96
N ALA A 36 11.37 -50.50 -11.84
CA ALA A 36 12.27 -50.06 -10.79
C ALA A 36 13.54 -49.24 -11.13
N ALA A 37 13.99 -48.40 -10.18
CA ALA A 37 14.93 -48.84 -9.13
C ALA A 37 15.38 -47.69 -8.21
N ALA A 38 15.40 -48.00 -6.90
CA ALA A 38 16.00 -47.21 -5.82
C ALA A 38 17.55 -47.33 -5.83
N PRO A 39 18.29 -46.62 -4.94
CA PRO A 39 18.39 -47.13 -3.57
C PRO A 39 18.28 -46.06 -2.46
N ALA A 40 18.08 -46.61 -1.26
CA ALA A 40 17.87 -45.97 0.02
C ALA A 40 19.16 -45.57 0.75
N ALA A 41 19.01 -44.67 1.73
CA ALA A 41 19.57 -44.68 3.09
C ALA A 41 19.75 -43.22 3.58
N ALA A 42 19.64 -42.82 4.83
CA ALA A 42 19.01 -43.30 6.07
C ALA A 42 19.13 -42.10 7.04
N ALA A 43 18.25 -42.06 8.03
CA ALA A 43 18.03 -40.96 8.96
C ALA A 43 19.23 -40.60 9.87
N ALA A 44 19.24 -39.36 10.40
CA ALA A 44 19.38 -39.09 11.84
C ALA A 44 19.22 -37.59 12.18
N ALA A 45 18.77 -37.35 13.40
CA ALA A 45 18.19 -36.12 13.95
C ALA A 45 19.19 -35.23 14.73
N THR A 46 18.92 -33.91 14.71
CA THR A 46 19.05 -32.80 15.71
C THR A 46 20.28 -32.68 16.68
N PRO A 47 20.52 -31.54 17.40
CA PRO A 47 21.81 -30.82 17.50
C PRO A 47 22.30 -30.78 19.00
N PRO A 48 22.90 -29.69 19.56
CA PRO A 48 23.96 -28.78 19.14
C PRO A 48 25.21 -28.90 20.06
N GLY A 49 26.39 -28.45 19.61
CA GLY A 49 27.64 -28.52 20.38
C GLY A 49 28.50 -27.27 20.28
N ARG A 50 28.45 -26.45 21.32
CA ARG A 50 29.31 -25.30 21.63
C ARG A 50 30.77 -25.74 21.76
N VAL A 51 31.72 -25.01 21.15
CA VAL A 51 33.14 -25.07 21.53
C VAL A 51 33.68 -23.65 21.69
N ILE A 52 34.27 -23.40 22.85
CA ILE A 52 34.97 -22.18 23.27
C ILE A 52 36.47 -22.46 23.14
N ALA A 53 37.24 -21.55 22.56
CA ALA A 53 38.67 -21.31 22.85
C ALA A 53 39.15 -20.04 22.12
N VAL A 54 40.09 -19.21 22.56
CA VAL A 54 40.62 -18.74 23.85
C VAL A 54 41.45 -17.48 23.50
N ALA A 55 41.32 -16.45 24.33
CA ALA A 55 42.21 -15.33 24.64
C ALA A 55 43.21 -14.76 23.61
N ALA A 56 43.11 -13.44 23.41
CA ALA A 56 44.25 -12.54 23.58
C ALA A 56 43.83 -11.29 24.40
N VAL A 57 44.60 -11.03 25.46
CA VAL A 57 44.49 -9.96 26.48
C VAL A 57 45.32 -8.74 26.03
N PRO A 58 45.03 -7.49 26.47
CA PRO A 58 45.20 -6.26 25.70
C PRO A 58 46.47 -5.46 26.08
N PRO A 59 46.73 -4.31 25.43
CA PRO A 59 47.37 -3.18 26.11
C PRO A 59 46.38 -2.03 26.36
N ALA A 60 46.50 -1.41 27.53
CA ALA A 60 45.99 -0.08 27.88
C ALA A 60 47.06 0.59 28.77
N PRO A 61 47.01 1.91 29.08
CA PRO A 61 46.25 3.02 28.48
C PRO A 61 47.16 4.23 28.13
N SER A 62 46.60 5.26 27.50
CA SER A 62 47.09 6.64 27.67
C SER A 62 45.94 7.53 28.14
N SER A 63 46.16 8.17 29.29
CA SER A 63 45.20 9.01 30.01
C SER A 63 44.86 10.30 29.25
N PRO A 64 43.66 10.88 29.46
CA PRO A 64 43.34 12.24 29.02
C PRO A 64 43.97 13.27 29.97
N PRO A 65 44.44 14.43 29.49
CA PRO A 65 44.82 15.52 30.38
C PRO A 65 43.59 16.18 31.01
N THR A 66 43.82 16.55 32.26
CA THR A 66 43.00 17.20 33.27
C THR A 66 42.44 18.57 32.87
N ASN A 67 41.26 18.83 33.42
CA ASN A 67 40.55 20.10 33.44
C ASN A 67 41.29 21.14 34.30
N GLU A 68 41.42 22.37 33.80
CA GLU A 68 41.64 23.60 34.57
C GLU A 68 40.45 24.51 34.26
N SER A 69 39.49 24.62 35.17
CA SER A 69 39.40 25.63 36.24
C SER A 69 38.51 26.82 35.82
N ASP A 70 37.33 26.84 36.46
CA ASP A 70 36.34 27.91 36.65
C ASP A 70 36.96 29.22 37.19
N PRO A 71 36.29 30.40 37.09
CA PRO A 71 35.38 30.79 38.20
C PRO A 71 34.13 31.62 37.84
N ASP A 72 33.07 31.29 38.59
CA ASP A 72 32.11 32.13 39.32
C ASP A 72 31.36 33.30 38.67
N GLY A 73 30.03 33.26 38.83
CA GLY A 73 29.13 34.41 38.71
C GLY A 73 27.66 34.03 38.78
N ASP A 74 27.14 33.89 40.00
CA ASP A 74 25.73 33.61 40.31
C ASP A 74 24.85 34.88 40.20
N GLY A 75 23.59 34.72 39.77
CA GLY A 75 22.61 35.80 39.69
C GLY A 75 21.43 35.52 38.76
N PRO A 76 20.18 35.47 39.27
CA PRO A 76 19.01 35.03 38.51
C PRO A 76 18.45 36.19 37.66
N THR A 77 17.72 35.86 36.58
CA THR A 77 16.44 36.45 36.10
C THR A 77 16.29 36.27 34.57
N THR A 78 15.05 36.01 34.16
CA THR A 78 14.44 36.16 32.81
C THR A 78 14.36 34.93 31.91
N SER A 79 13.13 34.45 31.75
CA SER A 79 12.70 33.46 30.76
C SER A 79 13.18 33.82 29.35
N PRO A 80 13.73 32.88 28.57
CA PRO A 80 14.25 33.19 27.26
C PRO A 80 13.10 33.47 26.29
N SER A 81 12.92 34.75 25.95
CA SER A 81 12.30 35.16 24.68
C SER A 81 12.92 34.33 23.55
N TRP A 82 12.08 33.75 22.69
CA TRP A 82 12.51 32.96 21.54
C TRP A 82 13.27 33.87 20.55
N ARG A 83 14.53 34.19 20.85
CA ARG A 83 15.39 34.82 19.86
C ARG A 83 15.75 33.74 18.86
N ALA A 84 15.36 33.94 17.61
CA ALA A 84 15.79 33.16 16.47
C ALA A 84 17.31 32.97 16.57
N ARG A 85 17.74 31.79 17.02
CA ARG A 85 19.16 31.46 17.12
C ARG A 85 19.68 31.57 15.70
N ARG A 86 20.56 32.54 15.44
CA ARG A 86 21.35 32.59 14.20
C ARG A 86 21.86 31.19 13.99
N HIS A 87 21.39 30.53 12.93
CA HIS A 87 21.70 29.13 12.68
C HIS A 87 23.21 28.98 12.70
N ARG A 88 23.73 28.43 13.81
CA ARG A 88 25.10 27.94 13.88
C ARG A 88 25.20 27.03 12.68
N ARG A 89 26.03 27.37 11.68
CA ARG A 89 26.07 26.64 10.41
C ARG A 89 26.10 25.17 10.75
N LEU A 90 25.01 24.46 10.47
CA LEU A 90 24.92 23.05 10.78
C LEU A 90 26.14 22.45 10.09
N ARG A 91 26.99 21.75 10.85
CA ARG A 91 28.13 21.04 10.26
C ARG A 91 27.54 20.24 9.10
N ARG A 92 28.12 20.38 7.90
CA ARG A 92 27.71 19.62 6.71
C ARG A 92 27.46 18.19 7.17
N LEU A 93 26.26 17.67 6.96
CA LEU A 93 26.03 16.24 7.16
C LEU A 93 27.08 15.52 6.33
N ARG A 94 27.99 14.83 7.03
CA ARG A 94 28.86 13.86 6.39
C ARG A 94 27.97 12.66 6.13
N ILE A 95 27.29 12.70 4.98
CA ILE A 95 26.60 11.54 4.44
C ILE A 95 27.71 10.53 4.15
N GLY A 96 27.81 9.52 5.00
CA GLY A 96 28.76 8.42 4.93
C GLY A 96 28.13 7.19 5.58
N HIS A 97 28.82 6.05 5.50
CA HIS A 97 28.35 4.85 6.18
C HIS A 97 28.71 4.94 7.66
N HIS A 98 27.69 4.90 8.52
CA HIS A 98 27.84 4.75 9.95
C HIS A 98 27.64 3.27 10.28
N ALA A 99 28.68 2.64 10.83
CA ALA A 99 28.55 1.30 11.38
C ALA A 99 28.11 1.42 12.85
N ALA A 100 27.11 0.63 13.23
CA ALA A 100 26.71 0.43 14.61
C ALA A 100 26.87 -1.06 14.91
N SER A 101 27.42 -1.39 16.08
CA SER A 101 27.41 -2.76 16.60
C SER A 101 25.98 -3.19 16.95
N GLY A 102 25.75 -4.51 17.06
CA GLY A 102 24.45 -5.05 17.48
C GLY A 102 23.99 -4.45 18.81
N ASP A 103 24.89 -4.38 19.80
CA ASP A 103 24.61 -3.80 21.12
C ASP A 103 24.26 -2.30 21.06
N GLU A 104 24.79 -1.55 20.08
CA GLU A 104 24.45 -0.14 19.87
C GLU A 104 23.10 0.03 19.17
N LEU A 105 22.76 -0.89 18.26
CA LEU A 105 21.44 -1.00 17.65
C LEU A 105 20.38 -1.39 18.69
N ASP A 106 20.71 -2.26 19.65
CA ASP A 106 19.81 -2.67 20.73
C ASP A 106 19.48 -1.52 21.70
N ARG A 107 20.34 -0.49 21.76
CA ARG A 107 20.06 0.76 22.49
C ARG A 107 19.13 1.70 21.73
N LEU A 108 18.87 1.44 20.45
CA LEU A 108 18.06 2.29 19.60
C LEU A 108 16.58 2.03 19.88
N GLN A 109 16.00 2.88 20.72
CA GLN A 109 14.57 2.85 20.99
C GLN A 109 13.82 3.67 19.94
N LEU A 110 13.00 3.00 19.13
CA LEU A 110 12.07 3.68 18.24
C LEU A 110 10.80 4.05 19.01
N THR A 111 10.69 5.29 19.46
CA THR A 111 9.47 5.85 20.07
C THR A 111 8.49 6.30 18.98
N GLY A 112 8.06 5.37 18.12
CA GLY A 112 7.04 5.62 17.10
C GLY A 112 5.68 5.10 17.55
N SER A 113 4.64 5.94 17.52
CA SER A 113 3.25 5.50 17.76
C SER A 113 2.58 4.95 16.49
N ALA A 114 3.15 5.25 15.32
CA ALA A 114 2.65 4.81 14.03
C ALA A 114 3.84 4.62 13.06
N PHE A 115 3.84 3.50 12.36
CA PHE A 115 4.86 3.16 11.37
C PHE A 115 4.19 2.88 10.02
N GLY A 116 4.89 3.18 8.93
CA GLY A 116 4.41 3.00 7.56
C GLY A 116 4.10 4.32 6.85
N LEU A 117 3.28 4.22 5.81
CA LEU A 117 2.87 5.35 4.99
C LEU A 117 1.84 6.20 5.74
N LEU A 118 2.19 7.45 6.04
CA LEU A 118 1.28 8.39 6.69
C LEU A 118 0.14 8.78 5.72
N LEU A 119 -1.11 8.49 6.10
CA LEU A 119 -2.31 8.92 5.35
C LEU A 119 -2.87 10.24 5.87
N GLY A 120 -2.71 10.52 7.16
CA GLY A 120 -3.26 11.74 7.72
C GLY A 120 -3.26 11.72 9.23
N ARG A 121 -4.24 12.41 9.81
CA ARG A 121 -4.45 12.44 11.26
C ARG A 121 -5.88 12.04 11.60
N ASP A 122 -6.06 11.42 12.76
CA ASP A 122 -7.38 11.12 13.29
C ASP A 122 -8.01 12.36 13.97
N GLN A 123 -9.19 12.18 14.57
CA GLN A 123 -9.92 13.25 15.23
C GLN A 123 -9.17 13.82 16.45
N ALA A 124 -8.35 13.00 17.11
CA ALA A 124 -7.51 13.42 18.23
C ALA A 124 -6.19 14.06 17.77
N GLY A 125 -5.96 14.15 16.45
CA GLY A 125 -4.70 14.64 15.88
C GLY A 125 -3.56 13.61 15.91
N GLY A 126 -3.85 12.35 16.22
CA GLY A 126 -2.91 11.24 16.15
C GLY A 126 -2.60 10.84 14.70
N PRO A 127 -1.36 10.42 14.37
CA PRO A 127 -1.01 10.03 13.01
C PRO A 127 -1.70 8.72 12.61
N VAL A 128 -2.34 8.70 11.43
CA VAL A 128 -2.89 7.48 10.84
C VAL A 128 -1.95 7.02 9.73
N ALA A 129 -1.20 5.95 10.02
CA ALA A 129 -0.29 5.32 9.06
C ALA A 129 -0.73 3.90 8.69
N VAL A 130 -0.39 3.50 7.47
CA VAL A 130 -0.64 2.16 6.91
C VAL A 130 0.65 1.51 6.46
N THR A 131 0.84 0.25 6.83
CA THR A 131 2.03 -0.52 6.45
C THR A 131 1.80 -1.19 5.10
N LEU A 132 2.05 -0.46 4.01
CA LEU A 132 1.90 -0.97 2.65
C LEU A 132 3.02 -1.96 2.27
N PHE A 133 4.26 -1.64 2.65
CA PHE A 133 5.45 -2.37 2.24
C PHE A 133 5.98 -3.22 3.40
N ARG A 134 6.01 -4.54 3.21
CA ARG A 134 6.36 -5.54 4.23
C ARG A 134 7.20 -6.66 3.61
N PRO A 135 7.85 -7.52 4.42
CA PRO A 135 8.48 -8.76 3.94
C PRO A 135 7.52 -9.71 3.23
N GLU A 136 6.21 -9.55 3.44
CA GLU A 136 5.14 -10.22 2.70
C GLU A 136 4.52 -9.27 1.66
N PRO A 137 3.96 -9.81 0.57
CA PRO A 137 3.11 -9.02 -0.30
C PRO A 137 1.91 -8.43 0.43
N THR A 138 1.43 -7.28 -0.05
CA THR A 138 0.25 -6.62 0.50
C THR A 138 -0.77 -6.34 -0.60
N GLU A 139 -2.00 -6.79 -0.39
CA GLU A 139 -3.15 -6.47 -1.24
C GLU A 139 -3.93 -5.29 -0.65
N VAL A 140 -4.04 -4.21 -1.43
CA VAL A 140 -4.76 -2.99 -1.04
C VAL A 140 -5.84 -2.72 -2.07
N VAL A 141 -7.04 -2.45 -1.59
CA VAL A 141 -8.13 -1.95 -2.43
C VAL A 141 -8.42 -0.51 -2.05
N LEU A 142 -8.42 0.39 -3.02
CA LEU A 142 -8.85 1.77 -2.85
C LEU A 142 -10.22 1.95 -3.50
N ILE A 143 -11.22 2.34 -2.72
CA ILE A 143 -12.55 2.69 -3.20
C ILE A 143 -12.68 4.22 -3.20
N GLY A 144 -12.64 4.82 -4.38
CA GLY A 144 -12.68 6.26 -4.53
C GLY A 144 -12.25 6.74 -5.91
N GLY A 145 -12.00 8.05 -5.99
CA GLY A 145 -11.58 8.73 -7.21
C GLY A 145 -10.06 8.70 -7.45
N PRO A 146 -9.63 9.20 -8.61
CA PRO A 146 -8.21 9.24 -8.98
C PRO A 146 -7.38 10.10 -8.02
N TRP A 147 -7.96 11.13 -7.40
CA TRP A 147 -7.27 11.93 -6.37
C TRP A 147 -6.67 11.06 -5.26
N ALA A 148 -7.44 10.11 -4.71
CA ALA A 148 -6.95 9.26 -3.63
C ALA A 148 -5.85 8.29 -4.14
N ALA A 149 -5.95 7.85 -5.40
CA ALA A 149 -4.96 6.98 -6.03
C ALA A 149 -3.63 7.73 -6.28
N GLU A 150 -3.71 8.96 -6.77
CA GLU A 150 -2.56 9.85 -6.95
C GLU A 150 -1.92 10.21 -5.61
N LEU A 151 -2.73 10.50 -4.57
CA LEU A 151 -2.24 10.77 -3.22
C LEU A 151 -1.44 9.60 -2.65
N VAL A 152 -2.01 8.39 -2.68
CA VAL A 152 -1.33 7.18 -2.17
C VAL A 152 -0.06 6.92 -2.97
N THR A 153 -0.10 7.12 -4.29
CA THR A 153 1.08 6.98 -5.15
C THR A 153 2.15 8.00 -4.82
N PHE A 154 1.78 9.28 -4.71
CA PHE A 154 2.67 10.39 -4.39
C PHE A 154 3.38 10.14 -3.06
N ARG A 155 2.62 9.76 -2.03
CA ARG A 155 3.20 9.46 -0.72
C ARG A 155 4.07 8.22 -0.76
N SER A 156 3.69 7.20 -1.53
CA SER A 156 4.51 5.99 -1.70
C SER A 156 5.86 6.32 -2.36
N LEU A 157 5.86 7.21 -3.34
CA LEU A 157 7.09 7.74 -3.95
C LEU A 157 7.94 8.50 -2.92
N GLY A 158 7.32 9.31 -2.06
CA GLY A 158 7.97 9.97 -0.94
C GLY A 158 8.52 9.01 0.12
N PHE A 159 7.91 7.83 0.26
CA PHE A 159 8.38 6.72 1.10
C PHE A 159 9.59 5.98 0.48
N GLY A 160 9.96 6.31 -0.76
CA GLY A 160 11.06 5.67 -1.49
C GLY A 160 10.63 4.49 -2.37
N ALA A 161 9.32 4.21 -2.45
CA ALA A 161 8.81 3.18 -3.34
C ALA A 161 9.00 3.57 -4.81
N ARG A 162 9.02 2.57 -5.67
CA ARG A 162 8.89 2.73 -7.11
C ARG A 162 7.50 2.26 -7.51
N THR A 163 6.85 2.96 -8.43
CA THR A 163 5.46 2.67 -8.80
C THR A 163 5.39 2.14 -10.23
N VAL A 164 4.61 1.08 -10.41
CA VAL A 164 4.16 0.59 -11.71
C VAL A 164 2.68 0.86 -11.82
N VAL A 165 2.27 1.60 -12.84
CA VAL A 165 0.88 1.93 -13.11
C VAL A 165 0.41 1.15 -14.32
N PHE A 166 -0.61 0.33 -14.14
CA PHE A 166 -1.31 -0.38 -15.19
C PHE A 166 -2.56 0.39 -15.58
N THR A 167 -2.52 1.06 -16.73
CA THR A 167 -3.59 1.94 -17.18
C THR A 167 -3.66 1.97 -18.70
N ALA A 168 -4.86 2.18 -19.23
CA ALA A 168 -5.06 2.52 -20.64
C ALA A 168 -4.83 4.01 -20.91
N GLU A 169 -4.89 4.85 -19.88
CA GLU A 169 -4.69 6.30 -19.92
C GLU A 169 -3.36 6.63 -19.22
N PRO A 170 -2.25 6.77 -19.96
CA PRO A 170 -0.92 6.94 -19.36
C PRO A 170 -0.62 8.37 -18.90
N ASP A 171 -1.42 9.34 -19.32
CA ASP A 171 -1.16 10.75 -19.10
C ASP A 171 -1.12 11.12 -17.61
N GLY A 172 -0.22 12.03 -17.24
CA GLY A 172 -0.08 12.55 -15.87
C GLY A 172 0.78 11.70 -14.92
N TRP A 173 0.80 10.36 -15.02
CA TRP A 173 1.51 9.51 -14.05
C TRP A 173 3.04 9.68 -14.06
N ILE A 174 3.65 9.80 -15.24
CA ILE A 174 5.09 10.04 -15.37
C ILE A 174 5.45 11.43 -14.83
N GLU A 175 4.59 12.42 -15.06
CA GLU A 175 4.75 13.78 -14.54
C GLU A 175 4.68 13.81 -13.01
N LEU A 176 3.70 13.11 -12.44
CA LEU A 176 3.54 12.93 -10.99
C LEU A 176 4.83 12.36 -10.38
N GLY A 177 5.37 11.30 -10.98
CA GLY A 177 6.62 10.68 -10.56
C GLY A 177 7.81 11.65 -10.57
N ARG A 178 7.94 12.40 -11.67
CA ARG A 178 9.02 13.38 -11.84
C ARG A 178 8.91 14.52 -10.85
N ARG A 179 7.71 15.08 -10.64
CA ARG A 179 7.52 16.18 -9.68
C ARG A 179 7.63 15.72 -8.23
N ALA A 180 7.20 14.50 -7.91
CA ALA A 180 7.30 13.95 -6.57
C ALA A 180 8.75 13.65 -6.13
N THR A 181 9.58 13.15 -7.05
CA THR A 181 10.91 12.62 -6.71
C THR A 181 12.08 13.36 -7.35
N GLY A 182 11.81 14.25 -8.31
CA GLY A 182 12.84 14.84 -9.18
C GLY A 182 13.44 13.84 -10.18
N ARG A 183 12.90 12.63 -10.30
CA ARG A 183 13.46 11.53 -11.11
C ARG A 183 12.41 10.95 -12.06
N THR A 184 12.85 10.51 -13.23
CA THR A 184 11.99 9.89 -14.25
C THR A 184 11.91 8.37 -14.15
N ASP A 185 12.76 7.73 -13.32
CA ASP A 185 12.87 6.27 -13.20
C ASP A 185 12.04 5.68 -12.04
N ARG A 186 11.22 6.50 -11.39
CA ARG A 186 10.45 6.11 -10.19
C ARG A 186 9.02 5.67 -10.49
N VAL A 187 8.48 6.04 -11.64
CA VAL A 187 7.17 5.62 -12.11
C VAL A 187 7.33 5.00 -13.49
N ALA A 188 6.83 3.77 -13.65
CA ALA A 188 6.69 3.11 -14.94
C ALA A 188 5.20 2.96 -15.25
N VAL A 189 4.78 3.35 -16.46
CA VAL A 189 3.41 3.18 -16.93
C VAL A 189 3.41 2.05 -17.96
N LEU A 190 2.57 1.05 -17.74
CA LEU A 190 2.49 -0.15 -18.56
C LEU A 190 1.04 -0.42 -18.97
N GLU A 191 0.85 -1.09 -20.10
CA GLU A 191 -0.46 -1.61 -20.48
C GLU A 191 -0.86 -2.77 -19.56
N LEU A 192 -2.17 -2.97 -19.40
CA LEU A 192 -2.74 -4.10 -18.64
C LEU A 192 -2.16 -5.43 -19.13
N GLY A 193 -1.67 -6.25 -18.19
CA GLY A 193 -1.07 -7.56 -18.50
C GLY A 193 0.40 -7.52 -18.92
N SER A 194 1.01 -6.34 -19.04
CA SER A 194 2.44 -6.22 -19.34
C SER A 194 3.31 -6.78 -18.19
N PRO A 195 4.41 -7.50 -18.48
CA PRO A 195 5.29 -8.01 -17.45
C PRO A 195 6.05 -6.88 -16.75
N VAL A 196 6.15 -6.96 -15.42
CA VAL A 196 6.88 -6.00 -14.59
C VAL A 196 8.34 -6.40 -14.47
N ARG A 197 9.26 -5.56 -14.94
CA ARG A 197 10.72 -5.79 -14.86
C ARG A 197 11.39 -5.19 -13.62
N MET A 198 10.60 -4.71 -12.66
CA MET A 198 11.10 -4.08 -11.43
C MET A 198 11.19 -5.09 -10.30
N SER A 199 12.37 -5.19 -9.70
CA SER A 199 12.60 -5.97 -8.49
C SER A 199 12.26 -5.13 -7.25
N ALA A 200 11.49 -5.71 -6.34
CA ALA A 200 11.14 -5.11 -5.06
C ALA A 200 12.14 -5.55 -3.97
N SER A 201 12.49 -4.60 -3.10
CA SER A 201 13.39 -4.81 -1.97
C SER A 201 13.00 -3.89 -0.81
N VAL A 202 13.59 -4.12 0.36
CA VAL A 202 13.36 -3.30 1.56
C VAL A 202 13.71 -1.81 1.35
N ASP A 203 14.78 -1.53 0.61
CA ASP A 203 15.28 -0.17 0.32
C ASP A 203 14.58 0.49 -0.86
N ALA A 204 13.87 -0.30 -1.67
CA ALA A 204 13.21 0.18 -2.87
C ALA A 204 11.96 -0.66 -3.18
N PRO A 205 10.93 -0.57 -2.32
CA PRO A 205 9.72 -1.37 -2.45
C PRO A 205 8.93 -0.96 -3.69
N VAL A 206 8.01 -1.83 -4.13
CA VAL A 206 7.25 -1.60 -5.37
C VAL A 206 5.76 -1.49 -5.09
N LEU A 207 5.14 -0.42 -5.59
CA LEU A 207 3.69 -0.27 -5.65
C LEU A 207 3.20 -0.61 -7.07
N ARG A 208 2.32 -1.59 -7.21
CA ARG A 208 1.66 -1.96 -8.47
C ARG A 208 0.22 -1.44 -8.44
N LEU A 209 -0.04 -0.32 -9.10
CA LEU A 209 -1.34 0.32 -9.17
C LEU A 209 -2.08 -0.12 -10.44
N GLY A 210 -3.33 -0.54 -10.31
CA GLY A 210 -4.19 -0.86 -11.45
C GLY A 210 -5.65 -0.90 -11.07
N GLY A 211 -6.50 -1.27 -12.03
CA GLY A 211 -7.94 -1.40 -11.79
C GLY A 211 -8.33 -2.64 -10.99
N ALA A 212 -9.65 -2.91 -10.99
CA ALA A 212 -10.26 -4.08 -10.34
C ALA A 212 -9.84 -5.44 -10.93
N HIS A 213 -9.27 -5.45 -12.14
CA HIS A 213 -8.87 -6.69 -12.79
C HIS A 213 -7.61 -7.25 -12.13
N PRO A 214 -7.55 -8.55 -11.81
CA PRO A 214 -6.36 -9.18 -11.27
C PRO A 214 -5.15 -8.89 -12.16
N LEU A 215 -4.18 -8.14 -11.65
CA LEU A 215 -2.91 -7.89 -12.32
C LEU A 215 -2.06 -9.16 -12.25
N ALA A 216 -2.35 -10.12 -13.13
CA ALA A 216 -1.79 -11.49 -13.21
C ALA A 216 -1.72 -12.22 -11.85
N SER A 217 -2.30 -13.43 -11.76
CA SER A 217 -2.23 -14.29 -10.56
C SER A 217 -0.83 -14.82 -10.23
N GLU A 218 0.23 -14.15 -10.70
CA GLU A 218 1.59 -14.44 -10.27
C GLU A 218 1.74 -13.96 -8.82
N GLY A 219 2.31 -14.84 -7.98
CA GLY A 219 2.62 -14.50 -6.60
C GLY A 219 3.44 -13.21 -6.57
N LEU A 220 2.93 -12.20 -5.87
CA LEU A 220 3.67 -10.96 -5.68
C LEU A 220 4.96 -11.26 -4.90
N PRO A 221 6.10 -10.67 -5.27
CA PRO A 221 7.31 -10.82 -4.48
C PRO A 221 7.17 -10.04 -3.15
N PRO A 222 7.97 -10.40 -2.12
CA PRO A 222 8.18 -9.58 -0.93
C PRO A 222 8.35 -8.09 -1.25
N TRP A 223 7.93 -7.20 -0.34
CA TRP A 223 8.05 -5.74 -0.50
C TRP A 223 7.28 -5.17 -1.69
N THR A 224 6.28 -5.91 -2.18
CA THR A 224 5.38 -5.46 -3.25
C THR A 224 3.97 -5.26 -2.71
N THR A 225 3.42 -4.09 -2.99
CA THR A 225 2.01 -3.77 -2.72
C THR A 225 1.24 -3.75 -4.02
N ARG A 226 0.16 -4.50 -4.14
CA ARG A 226 -0.82 -4.31 -5.21
C ARG A 226 -1.91 -3.36 -4.70
N LEU A 227 -2.17 -2.32 -5.47
CA LEU A 227 -3.21 -1.33 -5.20
C LEU A 227 -4.24 -1.38 -6.32
N SER A 228 -5.37 -2.02 -6.05
CA SER A 228 -6.52 -2.09 -6.95
C SER A 228 -7.46 -0.91 -6.68
N VAL A 229 -7.64 -0.05 -7.68
CA VAL A 229 -8.51 1.12 -7.60
C VAL A 229 -9.89 0.77 -8.14
N LEU A 230 -10.90 1.00 -7.33
CA LEU A 230 -12.31 0.83 -7.63
C LEU A 230 -12.99 2.20 -7.61
N SER A 231 -13.57 2.62 -8.73
CA SER A 231 -14.39 3.83 -8.78
C SER A 231 -15.68 3.66 -7.97
N GLN A 232 -16.22 2.44 -7.96
CA GLN A 232 -17.42 2.06 -7.23
C GLN A 232 -17.35 0.62 -6.72
N VAL A 233 -18.06 0.33 -5.63
CA VAL A 233 -18.22 -1.02 -5.08
C VAL A 233 -19.36 -1.74 -5.80
N THR A 234 -19.05 -2.89 -6.38
CA THR A 234 -20.02 -3.79 -7.01
C THR A 234 -19.90 -5.20 -6.43
N PRO A 235 -20.98 -6.01 -6.47
CA PRO A 235 -20.94 -7.40 -6.00
C PRO A 235 -19.88 -8.27 -6.71
N ALA A 236 -19.54 -7.95 -7.97
CA ALA A 236 -18.52 -8.67 -8.73
C ALA A 236 -17.11 -8.57 -8.12
N GLN A 237 -16.86 -7.57 -7.26
CA GLN A 237 -15.57 -7.34 -6.60
C GLN A 237 -15.53 -7.92 -5.18
N ALA A 238 -16.52 -8.73 -4.79
CA ALA A 238 -16.64 -9.24 -3.42
C ALA A 238 -15.41 -10.05 -2.98
N GLU A 239 -14.86 -10.92 -3.84
CA GLU A 239 -13.67 -11.72 -3.52
C GLU A 239 -12.42 -10.85 -3.35
N LEU A 240 -12.24 -9.84 -4.20
CA LEU A 240 -11.14 -8.88 -4.10
C LEU A 240 -11.21 -8.10 -2.78
N LEU A 241 -12.40 -7.62 -2.41
CA LEU A 241 -12.62 -6.88 -1.17
C LEU A 241 -12.48 -7.78 0.07
N ALA A 242 -12.90 -9.04 0.00
CA ALA A 242 -12.77 -10.01 1.08
C ALA A 242 -11.29 -10.37 1.33
N SER A 243 -10.51 -10.57 0.27
CA SER A 243 -9.10 -10.98 0.34
C SER A 243 -8.12 -9.82 0.60
N ALA A 244 -8.53 -8.56 0.44
CA ALA A 244 -7.69 -7.40 0.68
C ALA A 244 -7.22 -7.30 2.15
N ASP A 245 -5.92 -7.08 2.35
CA ASP A 245 -5.34 -6.79 3.66
C ASP A 245 -5.82 -5.44 4.19
N ILE A 246 -5.91 -4.46 3.29
CA ILE A 246 -6.27 -3.07 3.57
C ILE A 246 -7.29 -2.62 2.54
N VAL A 247 -8.42 -2.09 3.01
CA VAL A 247 -9.35 -1.34 2.17
C VAL A 247 -9.28 0.13 2.56
N LEU A 248 -8.82 0.95 1.64
CA LEU A 248 -8.88 2.41 1.73
C LEU A 248 -10.17 2.88 1.08
N SER A 249 -10.88 3.83 1.69
CA SER A 249 -12.13 4.33 1.12
C SER A 249 -12.34 5.81 1.41
N GLN A 250 -12.77 6.57 0.41
CA GLN A 250 -13.34 7.90 0.60
C GLN A 250 -14.82 7.78 1.07
N ARG A 251 -15.63 8.85 0.96
CA ARG A 251 -17.09 8.83 1.21
C ARG A 251 -17.90 7.88 0.33
N LEU A 252 -18.42 6.78 0.87
CA LEU A 252 -19.22 5.81 0.11
C LEU A 252 -20.68 6.27 -0.07
N SER A 253 -21.29 5.93 -1.19
CA SER A 253 -22.75 6.02 -1.34
C SER A 253 -23.46 4.97 -0.46
N PRO A 254 -24.78 5.12 -0.21
CA PRO A 254 -25.55 4.14 0.54
C PRO A 254 -25.45 2.72 -0.05
N ALA A 255 -25.62 2.57 -1.37
CA ALA A 255 -25.57 1.28 -2.06
C ALA A 255 -24.19 0.61 -1.97
N GLU A 256 -23.11 1.40 -2.12
CA GLU A 256 -21.74 0.87 -1.98
C GLU A 256 -21.46 0.41 -0.54
N SER A 257 -21.93 1.19 0.44
CA SER A 257 -21.73 0.87 1.85
C SER A 257 -22.48 -0.39 2.26
N GLU A 258 -23.72 -0.56 1.78
CA GLU A 258 -24.53 -1.76 1.99
C GLU A 258 -23.90 -2.99 1.32
N THR A 259 -23.28 -2.82 0.16
CA THR A 259 -22.55 -3.92 -0.52
C THR A 259 -21.27 -4.29 0.24
N LEU A 260 -20.52 -3.31 0.74
CA LEU A 260 -19.27 -3.52 1.46
C LEU A 260 -19.47 -4.10 2.87
N ALA A 261 -20.58 -3.73 3.53
CA ALA A 261 -20.87 -4.10 4.91
C ALA A 261 -20.79 -5.61 5.19
N PRO A 262 -21.48 -6.51 4.46
CA PRO A 262 -21.38 -7.95 4.72
C PRO A 262 -20.00 -8.51 4.36
N ILE A 263 -19.32 -7.97 3.35
CA ILE A 263 -17.99 -8.45 2.91
C ILE A 263 -16.93 -8.20 3.99
N ARG A 264 -16.98 -7.02 4.62
CA ARG A 264 -15.99 -6.58 5.63
C ARG A 264 -16.53 -6.62 7.06
N GLN A 265 -17.70 -7.24 7.27
CA GLN A 265 -18.36 -7.39 8.58
C GLN A 265 -18.51 -6.05 9.32
N LEU A 266 -18.92 -5.01 8.60
CA LEU A 266 -18.99 -3.65 9.13
C LEU A 266 -20.20 -3.49 10.05
N THR A 267 -20.00 -2.74 11.14
CA THR A 267 -21.09 -2.33 12.01
C THR A 267 -21.97 -1.26 11.35
N ALA A 268 -23.22 -1.14 11.78
CA ALA A 268 -24.11 -0.06 11.31
C ALA A 268 -23.52 1.35 11.52
N GLY A 269 -22.80 1.56 12.63
CA GLY A 269 -22.12 2.83 12.90
C GLY A 269 -20.97 3.10 11.93
N THR A 270 -20.18 2.07 11.59
CA THR A 270 -19.12 2.17 10.57
C THR A 270 -19.70 2.47 9.19
N VAL A 271 -20.77 1.79 8.81
CA VAL A 271 -21.49 2.03 7.54
C VAL A 271 -21.97 3.48 7.46
N HIS A 272 -22.63 3.97 8.51
CA HIS A 272 -23.07 5.37 8.56
C HIS A 272 -21.89 6.34 8.44
N THR A 273 -20.79 6.09 9.16
CA THR A 273 -19.61 6.95 9.13
C THR A 273 -18.99 7.03 7.74
N LEU A 274 -18.91 5.90 7.02
CA LEU A 274 -18.40 5.85 5.64
C LEU A 274 -19.24 6.71 4.68
N GLN A 275 -20.54 6.85 4.92
CA GLN A 275 -21.45 7.64 4.09
C GLN A 275 -21.32 9.15 4.32
N VAL A 276 -20.81 9.57 5.48
CA VAL A 276 -20.71 10.98 5.87
C VAL A 276 -19.27 11.50 5.92
N LEU A 277 -18.31 10.76 5.36
CA LEU A 277 -16.92 11.22 5.27
C LEU A 277 -16.81 12.51 4.45
N GLY A 278 -15.91 13.39 4.88
CA GLY A 278 -15.47 14.54 4.07
C GLY A 278 -14.70 14.10 2.83
N ASP A 279 -14.60 14.99 1.84
CA ASP A 279 -13.83 14.73 0.61
C ASP A 279 -12.33 14.58 0.88
N ASP A 280 -11.85 15.23 1.95
CA ASP A 280 -10.48 15.19 2.45
C ASP A 280 -10.24 14.04 3.43
N MET A 281 -11.20 13.12 3.61
CA MET A 281 -11.08 12.00 4.54
C MET A 281 -10.89 10.67 3.83
N LEU A 282 -10.09 9.79 4.44
CA LEU A 282 -9.94 8.39 4.08
C LEU A 282 -10.24 7.49 5.27
N ALA A 283 -11.14 6.53 5.08
CA ALA A 283 -11.26 5.38 5.96
C ALA A 283 -10.21 4.33 5.60
N VAL A 284 -9.68 3.69 6.64
CA VAL A 284 -8.72 2.59 6.59
C VAL A 284 -9.34 1.39 7.29
N LEU A 285 -9.77 0.41 6.52
CA LEU A 285 -10.38 -0.81 7.03
C LEU A 285 -9.33 -1.93 6.94
N THR A 286 -9.06 -2.55 8.09
CA THR A 286 -8.11 -3.67 8.22
C THR A 286 -8.74 -4.78 9.04
N SER A 287 -8.09 -5.94 9.15
CA SER A 287 -8.51 -6.98 10.09
C SER A 287 -8.49 -6.54 11.55
N ALA A 288 -7.63 -5.57 11.90
CA ALA A 288 -7.54 -4.99 13.25
C ALA A 288 -8.65 -3.98 13.57
N GLY A 289 -9.42 -3.56 12.57
CA GLY A 289 -10.51 -2.59 12.71
C GLY A 289 -10.43 -1.43 11.71
N THR A 290 -11.29 -0.45 11.95
CA THR A 290 -11.46 0.73 11.09
C THR A 290 -10.88 1.97 11.74
N ARG A 291 -10.10 2.74 10.98
CA ARG A 291 -9.57 4.05 11.36
C ARG A 291 -9.95 5.09 10.32
N TYR A 292 -10.01 6.35 10.71
CA TYR A 292 -10.35 7.46 9.83
C TYR A 292 -9.25 8.50 9.86
N ALA A 293 -8.86 9.00 8.69
CA ALA A 293 -7.78 9.95 8.53
C ALA A 293 -8.27 11.17 7.76
N TRP A 294 -8.09 12.36 8.33
CA TRP A 294 -8.09 13.62 7.60
C TRP A 294 -6.75 13.74 6.86
N VAL A 295 -6.85 13.82 5.53
CA VAL A 295 -5.71 14.01 4.64
C VAL A 295 -5.28 15.47 4.72
N HIS A 296 -4.37 15.75 5.65
CA HIS A 296 -3.68 17.03 5.69
C HIS A 296 -2.64 17.09 4.56
N ALA A 297 -3.09 17.46 3.36
CA ALA A 297 -2.22 17.55 2.20
C ALA A 297 -1.04 18.51 2.48
N THR A 298 0.17 18.12 2.11
CA THR A 298 1.34 19.00 2.19
C THR A 298 1.27 20.11 1.14
N ALA A 299 2.11 21.14 1.24
CA ALA A 299 2.16 22.19 0.23
C ALA A 299 2.51 21.64 -1.17
N ALA A 300 3.45 20.68 -1.23
CA ALA A 300 3.80 20.00 -2.47
C ALA A 300 2.62 19.19 -3.01
N GLU A 301 1.90 18.46 -2.15
CA GLU A 301 0.71 17.69 -2.56
C GLU A 301 -0.38 18.60 -3.14
N ARG A 302 -0.67 19.75 -2.52
CA ARG A 302 -1.68 20.69 -3.04
C ARG A 302 -1.32 21.35 -4.37
N GLU A 303 -0.04 21.49 -4.68
CA GLU A 303 0.42 22.07 -5.96
C GLU A 303 0.37 21.03 -7.11
N LEU A 304 0.33 19.74 -6.74
CA LEU A 304 0.51 18.63 -7.65
C LEU A 304 -0.75 17.86 -7.93
N LEU A 305 -1.52 17.63 -6.88
CA LEU A 305 -2.74 16.84 -6.92
C LEU A 305 -3.92 17.75 -7.22
N SER A 306 -4.94 17.16 -7.84
CA SER A 306 -6.24 17.81 -7.95
C SER A 306 -6.84 18.07 -6.55
N GLU A 307 -7.85 18.93 -6.47
CA GLU A 307 -8.61 19.07 -5.22
C GLU A 307 -9.26 17.73 -4.82
N PRO A 308 -9.40 17.42 -3.52
CA PRO A 308 -10.09 16.21 -3.08
C PRO A 308 -11.53 16.19 -3.58
N TYR A 309 -11.92 15.13 -4.28
CA TYR A 309 -13.29 14.94 -4.73
C TYR A 309 -13.72 13.47 -4.63
N ARG A 310 -15.02 13.27 -4.43
CA ARG A 310 -15.70 11.98 -4.59
C ARG A 310 -17.15 12.15 -5.02
#